data_AF-F6HWZ3-F1
#
_entry.id   AF-F6HWZ3-F1
#
_cell.length_a   1.000
_cell.length_b   1.000
_cell.length_c   1.000
_cell.angle_alpha   90.00
_cell.angle_beta   90.00
_cell.angle_gamma   90.00
#
_symmetry.space_group_name_H-M   'P 1'
#
loop_
_entity.id
_entity.type
_entity.pdbx_description
1 polymer ?
#
loop_
_entity_poly.entity_id
_entity_poly.type
_entity_poly.pdbx_seq_one_letter_code
_entity_poly.pdbx_strand_id
1 'polypeptide(L)'
;SATFFQLFKSAAGEEQEKAIKETVEILKIIEEKGLGDKKFFGGEAIGLVDIAFGWQAYWFEGIEEVVGTKLLNSTTFPRLHAWIQNFK
;
A
#
# COMPACT_ATOMS: atom_id res chain seq x y z
N SER A 1 -0.59 -3.56 -9.78
CA SER A 1 -2.00 -3.35 -10.18
C SER A 1 -2.11 -2.06 -11.00
N ALA A 2 -3.05 -1.99 -11.95
CA ALA A 2 -3.28 -0.81 -12.79
C ALA A 2 -3.53 0.46 -11.96
N THR A 3 -4.20 0.37 -10.81
CA THR A 3 -4.51 1.53 -9.94
C THR A 3 -3.26 2.21 -9.39
N PHE A 4 -2.27 1.46 -8.91
CA PHE A 4 -1.00 2.04 -8.45
C PHE A 4 -0.22 2.72 -9.58
N PHE A 5 -0.30 2.16 -10.80
CA PHE A 5 0.30 2.78 -11.98
C PHE A 5 -0.45 4.05 -12.42
N GLN A 6 -1.78 4.10 -12.26
CA GLN A 6 -2.54 5.32 -12.51
C GLN A 6 -2.23 6.40 -11.48
N LEU A 7 -2.12 6.04 -10.20
CA LEU A 7 -1.68 6.98 -9.16
C LEU A 7 -0.32 7.61 -9.50
N PHE A 8 0.64 6.79 -9.93
CA PHE A 8 1.96 7.27 -10.35
C PHE A 8 1.93 8.27 -11.51
N LYS A 9 1.01 8.10 -12.46
CA LYS A 9 0.94 8.93 -13.68
C LYS A 9 -0.05 10.09 -13.60
N SER A 10 -0.95 10.08 -12.63
CA SER A 10 -2.06 11.02 -12.56
C SER A 10 -1.57 12.47 -12.56
N ALA A 11 -2.24 13.32 -13.33
CA ALA A 11 -2.02 14.76 -13.23
C ALA A 11 -2.61 15.29 -11.91
N ALA A 12 -2.00 16.33 -11.36
CA ALA A 12 -2.52 16.99 -10.16
C ALA A 12 -3.97 17.48 -10.37
N GLY A 13 -4.76 17.49 -9.30
CA GLY A 13 -6.19 17.82 -9.33
C GLY A 13 -7.08 16.58 -9.30
N GLU A 14 -8.22 16.64 -9.99
CA GLU A 14 -9.28 15.63 -9.89
C GLU A 14 -8.83 14.20 -10.26
N GLU A 15 -7.91 14.06 -11.22
CA GLU A 15 -7.38 12.74 -11.63
C GLU A 15 -6.58 12.10 -10.50
N GLN A 16 -5.69 12.86 -9.86
CA GLN A 16 -4.91 12.40 -8.71
C GLN A 16 -5.82 12.10 -7.51
N GLU A 17 -6.80 12.94 -7.19
CA GLU A 17 -7.74 12.70 -6.09
C GLU A 17 -8.52 11.39 -6.27
N LYS A 18 -8.98 11.13 -7.50
CA LYS A 18 -9.66 9.88 -7.85
C LYS A 18 -8.71 8.68 -7.70
N ALA A 19 -7.49 8.77 -8.22
CA ALA A 19 -6.51 7.70 -8.13
C ALA A 19 -6.10 7.40 -6.68
N ILE A 20 -5.98 8.44 -5.83
CA ILE A 20 -5.75 8.30 -4.39
C ILE A 20 -6.91 7.54 -3.76
N LYS A 21 -8.16 7.92 -4.02
CA LYS A 21 -9.34 7.27 -3.45
C LYS A 21 -9.40 5.78 -3.81
N GLU A 22 -9.24 5.44 -5.09
CA GLU A 22 -9.23 4.05 -5.56
C GLU A 22 -8.08 3.25 -4.92
N THR A 23 -6.90 3.87 -4.80
CA THR A 23 -5.75 3.25 -4.13
C THR A 23 -6.06 2.95 -2.66
N VAL A 24 -6.64 3.91 -1.94
CA VAL A 24 -7.04 3.75 -0.53
C VAL A 24 -8.07 2.62 -0.37
N GLU A 25 -9.05 2.49 -1.27
CA GLU A 25 -10.03 1.41 -1.23
C GLU A 25 -9.39 0.03 -1.43
N ILE A 26 -8.44 -0.10 -2.36
CA ILE A 26 -7.67 -1.35 -2.55
C ILE A 26 -6.83 -1.65 -1.31
N LEU A 27 -6.16 -0.66 -0.73
CA LEU A 27 -5.36 -0.84 0.47
C LEU A 27 -6.20 -1.34 1.64
N LYS A 28 -7.45 -0.87 1.80
CA LYS A 28 -8.38 -1.39 2.82
C LYS A 28 -8.68 -2.87 2.62
N ILE A 29 -8.91 -3.30 1.38
CA ILE A 29 -9.16 -4.71 1.07
C ILE A 29 -7.92 -5.55 1.39
N ILE A 30 -6.73 -5.06 1.06
CA ILE A 30 -5.48 -5.77 1.37
C ILE A 30 -5.27 -5.85 2.89
N GLU A 31 -5.44 -4.74 3.60
CA GLU A 31 -5.34 -4.62 5.06
C GLU A 31 -6.29 -5.60 5.78
N GLU A 32 -7.54 -5.71 5.35
CA GLU A 32 -8.58 -6.49 6.02
C GLU A 32 -8.64 -7.95 5.57
N LYS A 33 -8.52 -8.22 4.27
CA LYS A 33 -8.78 -9.54 3.69
C LYS A 33 -7.54 -10.22 3.15
N GLY A 34 -6.59 -9.46 2.62
CA GLY A 34 -5.34 -10.01 2.07
C GLY A 34 -4.38 -10.42 3.18
N LEU A 35 -3.95 -9.44 3.96
CA LEU A 35 -3.11 -9.62 5.13
C LEU A 35 -3.93 -10.15 6.30
N GLY A 36 -5.08 -9.52 6.58
CA GLY A 36 -5.87 -9.84 7.77
C GLY A 36 -5.01 -9.68 9.02
N ASP A 37 -5.15 -10.56 10.00
CA ASP A 37 -4.40 -10.51 11.26
C ASP A 37 -2.99 -11.12 11.19
N LYS A 38 -2.50 -11.46 10.00
CA LYS A 38 -1.19 -12.11 9.84
C LYS A 38 -0.05 -11.08 9.92
N LYS A 39 1.11 -11.53 10.41
CA LYS A 39 2.35 -10.72 10.41
C LYS A 39 2.88 -10.50 8.99
N PHE A 40 2.91 -11.57 8.20
CA PHE A 40 3.25 -11.58 6.78
C PHE A 40 2.08 -12.16 5.98
N PHE A 41 2.03 -11.92 4.67
CA PHE A 41 1.04 -12.60 3.83
C PHE A 41 1.23 -14.13 3.87
N GLY A 42 2.47 -14.59 4.06
CA GLY A 42 2.84 -15.98 4.34
C GLY A 42 2.50 -16.49 5.75
N GLY A 43 1.93 -15.67 6.65
CA GLY A 43 1.64 -16.02 8.05
C GLY A 43 2.75 -15.55 8.99
N GLU A 44 3.44 -16.50 9.63
CA GLU A 44 4.50 -16.23 10.62
C GLU A 44 5.87 -15.92 9.98
N ALA A 45 6.06 -16.30 8.72
CA ALA A 45 7.27 -16.07 7.95
C ALA A 45 6.96 -15.45 6.59
N ILE A 46 7.97 -14.82 5.99
CA ILE A 46 7.90 -14.26 4.63
C ILE A 46 7.53 -15.37 3.64
N GLY A 47 6.44 -15.15 2.91
CA GLY A 47 5.98 -16.04 1.84
C GLY A 47 6.14 -15.42 0.45
N LEU A 48 5.63 -16.12 -0.56
CA LEU A 48 5.70 -15.68 -1.96
C LEU A 48 5.05 -14.31 -2.19
N VAL A 49 3.90 -14.06 -1.56
CA VAL A 49 3.17 -12.79 -1.71
C VAL A 49 3.97 -11.64 -1.11
N ASP A 50 4.62 -11.85 0.03
CA ASP A 50 5.48 -10.85 0.66
C ASP A 50 6.61 -10.44 -0.28
N ILE A 51 7.30 -11.42 -0.91
CA ILE A 51 8.36 -11.14 -1.88
C ILE A 51 7.82 -10.39 -3.10
N ALA A 52 6.68 -10.82 -3.63
CA ALA A 52 6.06 -10.20 -4.80
C ALA A 52 5.57 -8.76 -4.53
N PHE A 53 5.15 -8.46 -3.30
CA PHE A 53 4.68 -7.15 -2.87
C PHE A 53 5.78 -6.31 -2.20
N GLY A 54 6.94 -6.89 -1.90
CA GLY A 54 8.01 -6.24 -1.16
C GLY A 54 8.50 -4.94 -1.76
N TRP A 55 8.56 -4.85 -3.09
CA TRP A 55 8.92 -3.60 -3.78
C TRP A 55 7.92 -2.47 -3.53
N GLN A 56 6.64 -2.79 -3.28
CA GLN A 56 5.60 -1.80 -2.99
C GLN A 56 5.87 -1.11 -1.64
N ALA A 57 6.41 -1.83 -0.65
CA ALA A 57 6.79 -1.28 0.65
C ALA A 57 7.80 -0.12 0.54
N TYR A 58 8.67 -0.15 -0.47
CA TYR A 58 9.61 0.93 -0.78
C TYR A 58 8.99 1.98 -1.70
N TRP A 59 8.20 1.57 -2.69
CA TRP A 59 7.53 2.48 -3.63
C TRP A 59 6.57 3.46 -2.93
N PHE A 60 5.88 3.03 -1.87
CA PHE A 60 4.95 3.89 -1.13
C PHE A 60 5.63 5.12 -0.51
N GLU A 61 6.88 5.01 -0.04
CA GLU A 61 7.58 6.17 0.54
C GLU A 61 7.82 7.26 -0.51
N GLY A 62 8.18 6.87 -1.74
CA GLY A 62 8.39 7.83 -2.83
C GLY A 62 7.09 8.41 -3.38
N ILE A 63 6.04 7.59 -3.56
CA ILE A 63 4.79 8.09 -4.13
C ILE A 63 4.07 9.06 -3.17
N GLU A 64 4.13 8.83 -1.85
CA GLU A 64 3.53 9.72 -0.84
C GLU A 64 4.11 11.14 -0.91
N GLU A 65 5.41 11.27 -1.20
CA GLU A 65 6.06 12.56 -1.42
C GLU A 65 5.57 13.23 -2.72
N VAL A 66 5.50 12.46 -3.81
CA VAL A 66 5.05 12.97 -5.12
C VAL A 66 3.60 13.45 -5.09
N VAL A 67 2.70 12.72 -4.43
CA VAL A 67 1.27 13.06 -4.35
C VAL A 67 0.94 13.93 -3.14
N GLY A 68 1.92 14.27 -2.31
CA GLY A 68 1.77 15.10 -1.12
C GLY A 68 0.80 14.55 -0.07
N THR A 69 0.51 13.25 -0.11
CA THR A 69 -0.52 12.62 0.74
C THR A 69 0.01 11.32 1.32
N LYS A 70 -0.12 11.17 2.65
CA LYS A 70 0.15 9.92 3.37
C LYS A 70 -0.94 8.88 3.05
N LEU A 71 -0.58 7.84 2.30
CA LEU A 71 -1.48 6.75 1.92
C LEU A 71 -1.43 5.63 2.95
N LEU A 72 -0.24 5.24 3.41
CA LEU A 72 -0.02 4.22 4.42
C LEU A 72 0.37 4.87 5.74
N ASN A 73 -0.65 5.20 6.53
CA ASN A 73 -0.47 5.68 7.91
C ASN A 73 -0.88 4.60 8.92
N SER A 74 -0.19 4.57 10.06
CA SER A 74 -0.40 3.56 11.11
C SER A 74 -1.80 3.63 11.76
N THR A 75 -2.52 4.74 11.62
CA THR A 75 -3.88 4.91 12.16
C THR A 75 -4.93 4.23 11.30
N THR A 76 -4.78 4.29 9.97
CA THR A 76 -5.76 3.80 8.99
C THR A 76 -5.41 2.40 8.49
N PHE A 77 -4.12 2.11 8.38
CA PHE A 77 -3.58 0.85 7.88
C PHE A 77 -2.55 0.26 8.85
N PRO A 78 -2.93 -0.02 10.11
CA PRO A 78 -1.98 -0.45 11.13
C PRO A 78 -1.23 -1.74 10.75
N ARG A 79 -1.88 -2.71 10.09
CA ARG A 79 -1.27 -4.01 9.79
C ARG A 79 -0.37 -3.95 8.58
N LEU A 80 -0.77 -3.26 7.50
CA LEU A 80 0.09 -2.98 6.37
C LEU A 80 1.29 -2.13 6.78
N HIS A 81 1.08 -1.13 7.65
CA HIS A 81 2.18 -0.35 8.21
C HIS A 81 3.16 -1.24 8.99
N ALA A 82 2.66 -2.12 9.86
CA ALA A 82 3.49 -3.07 10.59
C ALA A 82 4.19 -4.08 9.67
N TRP A 83 3.51 -4.57 8.64
CA TRP A 83 4.07 -5.47 7.63
C TRP A 83 5.26 -4.82 6.91
N ILE A 84 5.14 -3.56 6.49
CA ILE A 84 6.26 -2.80 5.89
C ILE A 84 7.45 -2.73 6.83
N GLN A 85 7.24 -2.43 8.11
CA GLN A 85 8.34 -2.35 9.09
C GLN A 85 8.98 -3.70 9.40
N ASN A 86 8.22 -4.80 9.31
CA ASN A 86 8.74 -6.15 9.52
C ASN A 86 9.42 -6.74 8.27
N PHE A 87 9.06 -6.27 7.08
CA PHE A 87 9.57 -6.76 5.80
C PHE A 87 10.88 -6.07 5.37
N LYS A 88 11.04 -4.79 5.72
CA LYS A 88 12.30 -4.04 5.56
C LYS A 88 13.34 -4.51 6.57
#